data_AF-A0A831R8Z6-F1
#
_entry.id   AF-A0A831R8Z6-F1
#
_cell.length_a   1.000
_cell.length_b   1.000
_cell.length_c   1.000
_cell.angle_alpha   90.00
_cell.angle_beta   90.00
_cell.angle_gamma   90.00
#
_symmetry.space_group_name_H-M   'P 1'
#
loop_
_entity.id
_entity.type
_entity.pdbx_description
1 polymer ?
#
loop_
_entity_poly.entity_id
_entity_poly.type
_entity_poly.pdbx_seq_one_letter_code
_entity_poly.pdbx_strand_id
1 'polypeptide(L)'
;MFGSSQKGFAAIYITLVVLAVLFSMGSSLFFTTFQEQARIQNNLRSSQAYVGAESGLEDALLRVSEGMNVPPTYIFSVAGTEAEVVVVEDISRTIT
;
A
#
# COMPACT_ATOMS: atom_id res chain seq x y z
N MET A 1 15.41 -8.48 -62.63
CA MET A 1 15.69 -7.33 -61.73
C MET A 1 14.90 -7.47 -60.41
N PHE A 2 15.13 -8.51 -59.59
CA PHE A 2 14.37 -8.73 -58.34
C PHE A 2 15.22 -8.81 -57.05
N GLY A 3 16.54 -8.59 -57.13
CA GLY A 3 17.44 -8.80 -55.98
C GLY A 3 17.50 -7.67 -54.93
N SER A 4 16.94 -6.49 -55.21
CA SER A 4 16.95 -5.34 -54.28
C SER A 4 15.72 -5.28 -53.37
N SER A 5 14.55 -5.65 -53.88
CA SER A 5 13.28 -5.60 -53.13
C SER A 5 13.19 -6.64 -52.01
N GLN A 6 13.76 -7.84 -52.22
CA GLN A 6 13.84 -8.88 -51.19
C GLN A 6 14.75 -8.51 -50.02
N LYS A 7 15.84 -7.77 -50.26
CA LYS A 7 16.77 -7.33 -49.22
C LYS A 7 16.16 -6.23 -48.34
N GLY A 8 15.41 -5.30 -48.94
CA GLY A 8 14.68 -4.27 -48.19
C GLY A 8 13.58 -4.84 -47.30
N PHE A 9 12.82 -5.83 -47.81
CA PHE A 9 11.80 -6.53 -47.03
C PHE A 9 12.40 -7.32 -45.87
N ALA A 10 13.52 -8.02 -46.09
CA ALA A 10 14.22 -8.76 -45.04
C ALA A 10 14.72 -7.85 -43.91
N ALA A 11 15.23 -6.66 -44.23
CA ALA A 11 15.65 -5.69 -43.22
C ALA A 11 14.46 -5.22 -42.36
N ILE A 12 13.33 -4.87 -42.98
CA ILE A 12 12.11 -4.45 -42.26
C ILE A 12 11.59 -5.58 -41.37
N TYR A 13 11.57 -6.82 -41.88
CA TYR A 13 11.14 -7.99 -41.12
C TYR A 13 12.00 -8.19 -39.86
N ILE A 14 13.33 -8.15 -40.00
CA ILE A 14 14.25 -8.29 -38.86
C ILE A 14 14.05 -7.16 -37.84
N THR A 15 13.88 -5.91 -38.30
CA THR A 15 13.63 -4.80 -37.38
C THR A 15 12.33 -4.95 -36.61
N LEU A 16 11.26 -5.48 -37.24
CA LEU A 16 9.99 -5.74 -36.57
C LEU A 16 10.12 -6.86 -35.53
N VAL A 17 10.90 -7.90 -35.82
CA VAL A 17 11.18 -8.98 -34.86
C VAL A 17 11.95 -8.44 -33.65
N VAL A 18 13.00 -7.64 -33.88
CA VAL A 18 13.76 -7.01 -32.78
C VAL A 18 12.86 -6.10 -31.94
N LEU A 19 12.00 -5.31 -32.58
CA LEU A 19 11.08 -4.40 -31.89
C LEU A 19 10.03 -5.19 -31.09
N ALA A 20 9.52 -6.31 -31.62
CA ALA A 20 8.62 -7.20 -30.90
C ALA A 20 9.27 -7.82 -29.66
N VAL A 21 10.54 -8.25 -29.77
CA VAL A 21 11.29 -8.77 -28.61
C VAL A 21 11.47 -7.69 -27.54
N LEU A 22 11.92 -6.50 -27.92
CA LEU A 22 12.10 -5.39 -26.97
C LEU A 22 10.77 -4.99 -26.31
N PHE A 23 9.68 -4.96 -27.08
CA PHE A 23 8.35 -4.66 -26.55
C PHE A 23 7.87 -5.74 -25.57
N SER A 24 8.12 -7.02 -25.85
CA SER A 24 7.78 -8.11 -24.93
C SER A 24 8.53 -8.00 -23.59
N MET A 25 9.81 -7.65 -23.61
CA MET A 25 10.60 -7.45 -22.39
C MET A 25 10.12 -6.21 -21.62
N GLY A 26 9.88 -5.09 -22.31
CA GLY A 26 9.42 -3.85 -21.70
C GLY A 26 8.03 -3.99 -21.05
N SER A 27 7.10 -4.66 -21.74
CA SER A 27 5.75 -4.91 -21.21
C SER A 27 5.76 -5.81 -19.98
N SER A 28 6.59 -6.85 -19.94
CA SER A 28 6.74 -7.71 -18.75
C SER A 28 7.16 -6.92 -17.51
N LEU A 29 8.13 -6.01 -17.65
CA LEU A 29 8.57 -5.14 -16.57
C LEU A 29 7.46 -4.17 -16.16
N PHE A 30 6.80 -3.54 -17.14
CA PHE A 30 5.70 -2.61 -16.88
C PHE A 30 4.57 -3.25 -16.08
N PHE A 31 4.11 -4.45 -16.47
CA PHE A 31 3.05 -5.17 -15.75
C PHE A 31 3.47 -5.55 -14.33
N THR A 32 4.72 -5.95 -14.13
CA THR A 32 5.24 -6.31 -12.81
C THR A 32 5.25 -5.09 -11.89
N THR A 33 5.87 -3.99 -12.34
CA THR A 33 5.97 -2.75 -11.57
C THR A 33 4.59 -2.16 -11.27
N PHE A 34 3.66 -2.20 -12.23
CA PHE A 34 2.31 -1.68 -12.04
C PHE A 34 1.54 -2.44 -10.96
N GLN A 35 1.64 -3.78 -10.94
CA GLN A 35 1.00 -4.57 -9.88
C GLN A 35 1.67 -4.37 -8.52
N GLU A 36 2.99 -4.21 -8.50
CA GLU A 36 3.73 -3.97 -7.27
C GLU A 36 3.39 -2.61 -6.65
N GLN A 37 3.16 -1.57 -7.47
CA GLN A 37 2.76 -0.26 -7.00
C GLN A 37 1.45 -0.28 -6.20
N ALA A 38 0.47 -1.09 -6.63
CA ALA A 38 -0.79 -1.26 -5.89
C ALA A 38 -0.56 -1.94 -4.53
N ARG A 39 0.33 -2.93 -4.47
CA ARG A 39 0.69 -3.62 -3.22
C ARG A 39 1.41 -2.69 -2.25
N ILE A 40 2.34 -1.88 -2.74
CA ILE A 40 3.07 -0.89 -1.93
C ILE A 40 2.09 0.10 -1.29
N GLN A 41 1.14 0.64 -2.05
CA GLN A 41 0.14 1.55 -1.49
C GLN A 41 -0.70 0.88 -0.39
N ASN A 42 -1.09 -0.38 -0.57
CA ASN A 42 -1.83 -1.11 0.45
C ASN A 42 -0.98 -1.31 1.72
N ASN A 43 0.29 -1.70 1.57
CA ASN A 43 1.21 -1.86 2.69
C ASN A 43 1.44 -0.55 3.45
N LEU A 44 1.57 0.58 2.73
CA LEU A 44 1.68 1.90 3.34
C LEU A 44 0.43 2.27 4.14
N ARG A 45 -0.76 2.05 3.58
CA ARG A 45 -2.03 2.30 4.28
C ARG A 45 -2.19 1.42 5.52
N SER A 46 -1.82 0.14 5.42
CA SER A 46 -1.87 -0.77 6.56
C SER A 46 -0.88 -0.37 7.65
N SER A 47 0.34 0.02 7.28
CA SER A 47 1.35 0.51 8.24
C SER A 47 0.89 1.79 8.92
N GLN A 48 0.29 2.71 8.17
CA GLN A 48 -0.28 3.95 8.69
C GLN A 48 -1.43 3.67 9.67
N ALA A 49 -2.34 2.77 9.32
CA ALA A 49 -3.43 2.37 10.20
C ALA A 49 -2.91 1.74 11.50
N TYR A 50 -1.86 0.92 11.43
CA TYR A 50 -1.24 0.31 12.61
C TYR A 50 -0.64 1.37 13.54
N VAL A 51 0.11 2.33 13.00
CA VAL A 51 0.67 3.45 13.78
C VAL A 51 -0.43 4.30 14.40
N GLY A 52 -1.50 4.59 13.66
CA GLY A 52 -2.65 5.34 14.19
C GLY A 52 -3.34 4.61 15.35
N ALA A 53 -3.55 3.30 15.21
CA ALA A 53 -4.15 2.46 16.25
C ALA A 53 -3.26 2.38 17.51
N GLU A 54 -1.94 2.20 17.33
CA GLU A 54 -0.97 2.17 18.44
C GLU A 54 -0.91 3.51 19.17
N SER A 55 -0.86 4.61 18.42
CA SER A 55 -0.86 5.96 19.02
C SER A 55 -2.17 6.26 19.75
N GLY A 56 -3.32 5.82 19.21
CA GLY A 56 -4.62 5.96 19.87
C GLY A 56 -4.70 5.13 21.16
N LEU A 57 -4.14 3.93 21.17
CA LEU A 57 -4.04 3.09 22.36
C LEU A 57 -3.13 3.73 23.42
N GLU A 58 -1.96 4.24 23.04
CA GLU A 58 -1.04 4.92 23.95
C GLU A 58 -1.64 6.19 24.55
N ASP A 59 -2.34 7.01 23.76
CA ASP A 59 -3.06 8.20 24.25
C ASP A 59 -4.13 7.80 25.27
N ALA A 60 -4.89 6.73 25.01
CA ALA A 60 -5.89 6.22 25.96
C ALA A 60 -5.24 5.75 27.27
N LEU A 61 -4.18 4.94 27.17
CA LEU A 61 -3.44 4.42 28.33
C LEU A 61 -2.83 5.54 29.17
N LEU A 62 -2.23 6.54 28.54
CA LEU A 62 -1.63 7.69 29.23
C LEU A 62 -2.69 8.50 29.98
N ARG A 63 -3.84 8.74 29.36
CA ARG A 63 -4.94 9.47 30.03
C ARG A 63 -5.50 8.69 31.21
N VAL A 64 -5.62 7.37 31.09
CA VAL A 64 -6.02 6.50 32.22
C VAL A 64 -4.97 6.56 33.33
N SER A 65 -3.67 6.49 33.01
CA SER A 65 -2.61 6.51 34.04
C SER A 65 -2.51 7.85 34.77
N GLU A 66 -2.73 8.96 34.07
CA GLU A 66 -2.68 10.32 34.62
C GLU A 66 -4.00 10.76 35.27
N GLY A 67 -5.01 9.87 35.33
CA GLY A 67 -6.32 10.18 35.90
C GLY A 67 -7.08 11.26 35.13
N MET A 68 -6.77 11.45 33.85
CA MET A 68 -7.46 12.37 32.96
C MET A 68 -8.84 11.81 32.57
N ASN A 69 -9.78 12.70 32.24
CA ASN A 69 -11.07 12.27 31.71
C ASN A 69 -10.90 11.60 30.34
N VAL A 70 -11.27 10.34 30.23
CA VAL A 70 -11.25 9.57 28.98
C VAL A 70 -12.69 9.33 28.54
N PRO A 71 -13.15 9.95 27.44
CA PRO A 71 -14.47 9.64 26.91
C PRO A 71 -14.52 8.18 26.42
N PRO A 72 -15.68 7.51 26.54
CA PRO A 72 -15.83 6.10 26.15
C PRO A 72 -15.61 5.86 24.64
N THR A 73 -15.77 6.89 23.82
CA THR A 73 -15.46 6.83 22.39
C THR A 73 -14.92 8.17 21.93
N TYR A 74 -13.79 8.17 21.22
CA TYR A 74 -13.26 9.37 20.58
C TYR A 74 -12.42 9.04 19.35
N ILE A 75 -12.34 10.00 18.44
CA ILE A 75 -11.49 9.92 17.26
C ILE A 75 -10.15 10.57 17.62
N PHE A 76 -9.08 9.78 17.54
CA PHE A 76 -7.71 10.23 17.67
C PHE A 76 -7.09 10.37 16.28
N SER A 77 -6.59 11.55 15.93
CA SER A 77 -5.95 11.78 14.64
C SER A 77 -4.45 12.01 14.82
N VAL A 78 -3.64 11.22 14.12
CA VAL A 78 -2.18 11.37 14.08
C VAL A 78 -1.67 11.20 12.65
N ALA A 79 -0.83 12.14 12.20
CA ALA A 79 -0.18 12.08 10.88
C ALA A 79 -1.12 11.83 9.68
N GLY A 80 -2.36 12.33 9.73
CA GLY A 80 -3.36 12.15 8.67
C GLY A 80 -4.10 10.80 8.70
N THR A 81 -3.92 10.02 9.76
CA THR A 81 -4.69 8.81 10.06
C THR A 81 -5.68 9.11 11.18
N GLU A 82 -6.85 8.47 11.13
CA GLU A 82 -7.86 8.55 12.20
C GLU A 82 -7.99 7.16 12.82
N ALA A 83 -7.89 7.09 14.14
CA ALA A 83 -8.14 5.91 14.94
C ALA A 83 -9.36 6.16 15.81
N GLU A 84 -10.37 5.30 15.71
CA GLU A 84 -11.48 5.29 16.65
C GLU A 84 -11.05 4.52 17.89
N VAL A 85 -10.97 5.22 19.02
CA VAL A 85 -10.62 4.65 20.31
C VAL A 85 -11.92 4.42 21.07
N VAL A 86 -12.19 3.15 21.39
CA VAL A 86 -13.33 2.74 22.22
C VAL A 86 -12.78 2.21 23.54
N VAL A 87 -13.08 2.91 24.62
CA VAL A 87 -12.69 2.52 25.98
C VAL A 87 -13.88 1.83 26.62
N VAL A 88 -13.73 0.52 26.84
CA VAL A 88 -14.73 -0.29 27.54
C VAL A 88 -14.28 -0.46 28.98
N GLU A 89 -15.10 -0.03 29.93
CA GLU A 89 -14.93 -0.40 31.33
C GLU A 89 -15.29 -1.89 31.49
N ASP A 90 -14.29 -2.76 31.64
CA ASP A 90 -14.55 -4.13 32.09
C ASP A 90 -14.73 -4.14 33.62
N ILE A 91 -15.99 -4.16 34.06
CA ILE A 91 -16.37 -4.25 35.48
C ILE A 91 -16.32 -5.72 35.98
N SER A 92 -15.44 -6.57 35.43
CA SER A 92 -15.34 -8.00 35.80
C SER A 92 -14.23 -8.31 36.80
N ARG A 93 -14.21 -7.60 37.93
CA ARG A 93 -13.49 -8.05 39.15
C ARG A 93 -14.38 -7.98 40.38
N THR A 94 -15.42 -8.79 40.40
CA THR A 94 -15.97 -9.30 41.65
C THR A 94 -15.26 -10.61 41.96
N ILE A 95 -14.13 -10.53 42.66
CA ILE A 95 -13.59 -11.68 43.40
C ILE A 95 -14.28 -11.63 44.76
N THR A 96 -15.28 -12.49 44.95
CA THR A 96 -15.81 -12.85 46.28
C THR A 96 -15.18 -14.16 46.72
#